data_AF-A0A966C7P4-F1
#
_entry.id   AF-A0A966C7P4-F1
#
_cell.length_a   1.000
_cell.length_b   1.000
_cell.length_c   1.000
_cell.angle_alpha   90.00
_cell.angle_beta   90.00
_cell.angle_gamma   90.00
#
_symmetry.space_group_name_H-M   'P 1'
#
loop_
_entity.id
_entity.type
_entity.pdbx_description
1 polymer ?
#
loop_
_entity_poly.entity_id
_entity_poly.type
_entity_poly.pdbx_seq_one_letter_code
_entity_poly.pdbx_strand_id
1 'polypeptide(L)'
;LRGVVPRGGWLGVRPLVLAFGLPSSLGFPAATLQDDATAIEDIDATGATYRIAIAIEPRVVPAPGPRGATLAELTPGDVASFDPGVRGDLFRLRRPLDWGGVRLETGQTVEIDATDTTRYNRDLGLALRPVRFGLAGWDTVGAPRRSPAIGMSFEAFVDYLQGNASGPRPRVDAIWASSGTIRLTLVNPSPHASLVATTGNFVEVVFPATVARDITLGQFSGAEYGRVDADGSFRRVPPHDANAVRLYTTYLGPGAEVTGGAVSFVSRPREVYIRWGVRLGDGLDVVGGRTVTRP
;
A
#
# COMPACT_ATOMS: atom_id res chain seq x y z
N LEU A 1 12.14 -11.62 32.54
CA LEU A 1 13.14 -12.33 33.37
C LEU A 1 14.28 -11.37 33.68
N ARG A 2 14.47 -10.97 34.95
CA ARG A 2 15.58 -10.08 35.36
C ARG A 2 16.78 -10.95 35.77
N GLY A 3 17.68 -11.21 34.84
CA GLY A 3 18.99 -11.79 35.08
C GLY A 3 20.08 -10.73 34.89
N VAL A 4 21.10 -10.75 35.73
CA VAL A 4 22.27 -9.86 35.63
C VAL A 4 23.02 -10.20 34.34
N VAL A 5 22.96 -9.31 33.34
CA VAL A 5 23.75 -9.41 32.11
C VAL A 5 25.11 -8.77 32.38
N PRO A 6 26.23 -9.48 32.22
CA PRO A 6 27.56 -8.88 32.30
C PRO A 6 27.70 -7.78 31.26
N ARG A 7 28.38 -6.66 31.58
CA ARG A 7 28.60 -5.53 30.66
C ARG A 7 29.28 -5.89 29.33
N GLY A 8 29.92 -7.08 29.24
CA GLY A 8 30.54 -7.60 28.01
C GLY A 8 29.84 -8.80 27.38
N GLY A 9 28.67 -9.21 27.87
CA GLY A 9 28.01 -10.45 27.45
C GLY A 9 28.74 -11.72 27.93
N TRP A 10 28.17 -12.89 27.64
CA TRP A 10 28.86 -14.17 27.83
C TRP A 10 29.68 -14.48 26.57
N LEU A 11 30.94 -14.89 26.75
CA LEU A 11 31.77 -15.42 25.67
C LEU A 11 31.01 -16.55 24.95
N GLY A 12 30.67 -16.33 23.67
CA GLY A 12 29.92 -17.29 22.85
C GLY A 12 28.41 -17.05 22.76
N VAL A 13 27.84 -16.09 23.50
CA VAL A 13 26.42 -15.70 23.40
C VAL A 13 26.33 -14.32 22.75
N ARG A 14 25.87 -14.28 21.50
CA ARG A 14 25.56 -13.03 20.77
C ARG A 14 24.07 -12.67 20.90
N PRO A 15 23.72 -11.38 20.84
CA PRO A 15 23.05 -10.70 21.94
C PRO A 15 21.55 -10.43 21.69
N LEU A 16 20.91 -9.79 22.69
CA LEU A 16 19.50 -9.41 22.73
C LEU A 16 18.94 -9.06 21.34
N VAL A 17 17.96 -9.84 20.91
CA VAL A 17 17.22 -9.60 19.66
C VAL A 17 16.00 -8.77 20.01
N LEU A 18 15.95 -7.55 19.47
CA LEU A 18 14.70 -6.79 19.41
C LEU A 18 13.99 -7.17 18.12
N ALA A 19 12.70 -7.51 18.22
CA ALA A 19 11.89 -7.87 17.07
C ALA A 19 10.76 -6.85 16.87
N PHE A 20 10.62 -6.33 15.65
CA PHE A 20 9.54 -5.42 15.28
C PHE A 20 9.16 -5.54 13.79
N GLY A 21 8.28 -4.65 13.31
CA GLY A 21 7.60 -4.78 12.02
C GLY A 21 6.28 -5.51 12.23
N LEU A 22 6.27 -6.83 12.00
CA LEU A 22 5.12 -7.68 12.29
C LEU A 22 5.40 -8.70 13.42
N PRO A 23 5.62 -8.25 14.67
CA PRO A 23 6.04 -9.12 15.78
C PRO A 23 5.00 -10.20 16.12
N SER A 24 3.72 -9.99 15.76
CA SER A 24 2.64 -10.98 15.91
C SER A 24 2.87 -12.25 15.09
N SER A 25 3.61 -12.19 13.98
CA SER A 25 4.01 -13.38 13.22
C SER A 25 4.98 -14.28 13.99
N LEU A 26 5.67 -13.74 14.99
CA LEU A 26 6.57 -14.47 15.89
C LEU A 26 5.90 -14.86 17.20
N GLY A 27 4.59 -14.62 17.35
CA GLY A 27 3.84 -14.88 18.58
C GLY A 27 3.99 -13.81 19.66
N PHE A 28 4.63 -12.68 19.36
CA PHE A 28 4.66 -11.53 20.27
C PHE A 28 3.37 -10.71 20.17
N PRO A 29 3.04 -9.90 21.19
CA PRO A 29 1.97 -8.90 21.07
C PRO A 29 2.25 -7.93 19.91
N ALA A 30 1.18 -7.35 19.36
CA ALA A 30 1.32 -6.25 18.42
C ALA A 30 2.02 -5.06 19.11
N ALA A 31 2.89 -4.38 18.35
CA ALA A 31 3.61 -3.20 18.79
C ALA A 31 3.33 -2.05 17.82
N THR A 32 3.27 -0.83 18.33
CA THR A 32 3.25 0.38 17.51
C THR A 32 4.68 0.82 17.20
N LEU A 33 4.83 1.71 16.21
CA LEU A 33 6.13 2.32 15.91
C LEU A 33 6.74 3.07 17.10
N GLN A 34 5.91 3.62 17.99
CA GLN A 34 6.38 4.27 19.20
C GLN A 34 6.90 3.26 20.21
N ASP A 35 6.23 2.11 20.34
CA ASP A 35 6.70 1.02 21.21
C ASP A 35 8.05 0.49 20.71
N ASP A 36 8.18 0.30 19.39
CA ASP A 36 9.42 -0.14 18.75
C ASP A 36 10.55 0.88 18.94
N ALA A 37 10.28 2.16 18.72
CA ALA A 37 11.26 3.24 18.94
C ALA A 37 11.76 3.26 20.39
N THR A 38 10.82 3.17 21.35
CA THR A 38 11.12 3.17 22.78
C THR A 38 11.96 1.95 23.16
N ALA A 39 11.60 0.76 22.66
CA ALA A 39 12.37 -0.46 22.93
C ALA A 39 13.81 -0.38 22.38
N ILE A 40 14.00 0.26 21.23
CA ILE A 40 15.34 0.47 20.66
C ILE A 40 16.13 1.49 21.50
N GLU A 41 15.50 2.58 21.93
CA GLU A 41 16.15 3.57 22.82
C GLU A 41 16.55 2.95 24.16
N ASP A 42 15.67 2.15 24.75
CA ASP A 42 15.93 1.45 26.01
C ASP A 42 17.12 0.49 25.89
N ILE A 43 17.22 -0.28 24.79
CA ILE A 43 18.38 -1.17 24.61
C ILE A 43 19.66 -0.38 24.35
N ASP A 44 19.60 0.70 23.58
CA ASP A 44 20.76 1.50 23.23
C ASP A 44 21.35 2.16 24.48
N ALA A 45 20.49 2.61 25.41
CA ALA A 45 20.87 3.16 26.71
C ALA A 45 21.60 2.16 27.61
N THR A 46 21.48 0.85 27.38
CA THR A 46 22.24 -0.15 28.15
C THR A 46 23.72 -0.23 27.75
N GLY A 47 24.09 0.30 26.59
CA GLY A 47 25.43 0.14 26.00
C GLY A 47 25.75 -1.27 25.52
N ALA A 48 24.77 -2.18 25.53
CA ALA A 48 24.95 -3.54 25.01
C ALA A 48 24.98 -3.53 23.48
N THR A 49 25.71 -4.48 22.90
CA THR A 49 25.55 -4.81 21.49
C THR A 49 24.22 -5.54 21.28
N TYR A 50 23.45 -5.22 20.24
CA TYR A 50 22.17 -5.87 19.91
C TYR A 50 22.01 -6.10 18.41
N ARG A 51 21.05 -6.96 18.05
CA ARG A 51 20.60 -7.15 16.66
C ARG A 51 19.11 -6.88 16.58
N ILE A 52 18.66 -6.46 15.40
CA ILE A 52 17.25 -6.22 15.13
C ILE A 52 16.72 -7.31 14.20
N ALA A 53 15.60 -7.92 14.56
CA ALA A 53 14.82 -8.81 13.72
C ALA A 53 13.62 -8.04 13.16
N ILE A 54 13.53 -7.90 11.84
CA ILE A 54 12.37 -7.29 11.17
C ILE A 54 11.49 -8.40 10.62
N ALA A 55 10.37 -8.65 11.30
CA ALA A 55 9.43 -9.69 10.93
C ALA A 55 8.54 -9.22 9.78
N ILE A 56 8.51 -9.98 8.69
CA ILE A 56 7.79 -9.64 7.45
C ILE A 56 6.75 -10.69 7.03
N GLU A 57 6.69 -11.84 7.73
CA GLU A 57 5.79 -12.93 7.38
C GLU A 57 4.33 -12.52 7.60
N PRO A 58 3.49 -12.48 6.56
CA PRO A 58 2.12 -12.02 6.70
C PRO A 58 1.31 -12.99 7.54
N ARG A 59 0.46 -12.45 8.42
CA ARG A 59 -0.55 -13.21 9.17
C ARG A 59 -1.88 -13.10 8.45
N VAL A 60 -2.43 -14.26 8.08
CA VAL A 60 -3.60 -14.33 7.21
C VAL A 60 -4.56 -15.39 7.75
N VAL A 61 -5.81 -15.00 8.03
CA VAL A 61 -6.83 -15.89 8.62
C VAL A 61 -8.15 -15.75 7.86
N PRO A 62 -8.67 -16.82 7.24
CA PRO A 62 -8.04 -18.13 7.04
C PRO A 62 -6.75 -18.02 6.21
N ALA A 63 -5.87 -19.03 6.23
CA ALA A 63 -4.67 -19.00 5.39
C ALA A 63 -5.05 -19.23 3.91
N PRO A 64 -4.34 -18.60 2.94
CA PRO A 64 -4.55 -18.88 1.53
C PRO A 64 -4.10 -20.30 1.20
N GLY A 65 -4.67 -20.87 0.14
CA GLY A 65 -4.25 -22.20 -0.32
C GLY A 65 -2.81 -22.24 -0.89
N PRO A 66 -2.33 -23.44 -1.25
CA PRO A 66 -0.94 -23.67 -1.62
C PRO A 66 -0.50 -22.96 -2.91
N ARG A 67 -1.43 -22.48 -3.74
CA ARG A 67 -1.12 -21.71 -4.95
C ARG A 67 -0.67 -20.26 -4.66
N GLY A 68 -0.78 -19.81 -3.40
CA GLY A 68 -0.60 -18.41 -3.05
C GLY A 68 -1.82 -17.58 -3.44
N ALA A 69 -1.91 -16.36 -2.89
CA ALA A 69 -3.04 -15.47 -3.14
C ALA A 69 -2.59 -14.01 -3.07
N THR A 70 -3.46 -13.11 -3.52
CA THR A 70 -3.18 -11.66 -3.56
C THR A 70 -4.36 -10.84 -3.06
N LEU A 71 -4.09 -9.65 -2.54
CA LEU A 71 -5.13 -8.67 -2.18
C LEU A 71 -5.96 -8.23 -3.39
N ALA A 72 -5.41 -8.32 -4.61
CA ALA A 72 -6.15 -8.03 -5.83
C ALA A 72 -7.39 -8.92 -6.02
N GLU A 73 -7.42 -10.12 -5.44
CA GLU A 73 -8.57 -11.03 -5.51
C GLU A 73 -9.70 -10.62 -4.55
N LEU A 74 -9.38 -9.91 -3.45
CA LEU A 74 -10.33 -9.51 -2.40
C LEU A 74 -10.87 -8.08 -2.57
N THR A 75 -10.11 -7.23 -3.24
CA THR A 75 -10.37 -5.78 -3.33
C THR A 75 -11.49 -5.33 -4.30
N PRO A 76 -11.95 -6.14 -5.28
CA PRO A 76 -13.14 -5.78 -6.05
C PRO A 76 -14.39 -5.69 -5.15
N GLY A 77 -15.17 -4.62 -5.30
CA GLY A 77 -16.31 -4.33 -4.42
C GLY A 77 -17.48 -5.32 -4.52
N ASP A 78 -17.54 -6.10 -5.61
CA ASP A 78 -18.47 -7.24 -5.76
C ASP A 78 -17.98 -8.50 -5.02
N VAL A 79 -16.67 -8.59 -4.74
CA VAL A 79 -16.06 -9.73 -4.03
C VAL A 79 -16.19 -9.57 -2.53
N ALA A 80 -15.74 -8.45 -1.98
CA ALA A 80 -15.72 -8.22 -0.53
C ALA A 80 -15.99 -6.76 -0.16
N SER A 81 -16.52 -6.54 1.04
CA SER A 81 -16.39 -5.24 1.71
C SER A 81 -15.07 -5.18 2.46
N PHE A 82 -14.37 -4.05 2.32
CA PHE A 82 -13.15 -3.74 3.05
C PHE A 82 -13.47 -2.90 4.30
N ASP A 83 -12.89 -3.28 5.43
CA ASP A 83 -12.91 -2.55 6.69
C ASP A 83 -11.48 -2.46 7.24
N PRO A 84 -10.90 -1.26 7.38
CA PRO A 84 -9.57 -1.11 7.98
C PRO A 84 -9.65 -1.45 9.47
N GLY A 85 -9.10 -2.59 9.86
CA GLY A 85 -9.06 -3.01 11.26
C GLY A 85 -7.90 -2.37 12.03
N VAL A 86 -8.00 -2.36 13.35
CA VAL A 86 -6.98 -1.82 14.27
C VAL A 86 -5.64 -2.58 14.16
N ARG A 87 -5.67 -3.84 13.73
CA ARG A 87 -4.52 -4.77 13.72
C ARG A 87 -4.26 -5.43 12.36
N GLY A 88 -5.04 -5.08 11.35
CA GLY A 88 -5.04 -5.75 10.06
C GLY A 88 -6.29 -5.42 9.25
N ASP A 89 -6.20 -5.55 7.95
CA ASP A 89 -7.28 -5.29 7.02
C ASP A 89 -8.30 -6.44 7.08
N LEU A 90 -9.59 -6.10 7.20
CA LEU A 90 -10.68 -7.07 7.21
C LEU A 90 -11.42 -7.03 5.88
N PHE A 91 -11.61 -8.21 5.28
CA PHE A 91 -12.38 -8.40 4.06
C PHE A 91 -13.54 -9.35 4.35
N ARG A 92 -14.77 -8.84 4.27
CA ARG A 92 -15.97 -9.67 4.40
C ARG A 92 -16.53 -10.01 3.03
N LEU A 93 -16.54 -11.30 2.68
CA LEU A 93 -16.93 -11.79 1.37
C LEU A 93 -18.42 -11.58 1.12
N ARG A 94 -18.74 -11.02 -0.05
CA ARG A 94 -20.10 -10.79 -0.57
C ARG A 94 -20.55 -11.90 -1.51
N ARG A 95 -19.57 -12.58 -2.12
CA ARG A 95 -19.76 -13.79 -2.91
C ARG A 95 -18.64 -14.77 -2.62
N PRO A 96 -18.82 -16.06 -2.94
CA PRO A 96 -17.80 -17.02 -2.61
C PRO A 96 -16.60 -16.90 -3.58
N LEU A 97 -15.38 -17.09 -3.07
CA LEU A 97 -14.09 -16.82 -3.73
C LEU A 97 -13.18 -18.05 -3.69
N ASP A 98 -12.50 -18.41 -4.79
CA ASP A 98 -11.37 -19.34 -4.72
C ASP A 98 -10.11 -18.53 -4.39
N TRP A 99 -9.52 -18.81 -3.23
CA TRP A 99 -8.40 -18.05 -2.70
C TRP A 99 -7.19 -18.95 -2.50
N GLY A 100 -6.27 -18.90 -3.47
CA GLY A 100 -5.10 -19.77 -3.53
C GLY A 100 -5.40 -21.27 -3.65
N GLY A 101 -6.61 -21.66 -4.06
CA GLY A 101 -7.06 -23.05 -4.11
C GLY A 101 -7.93 -23.49 -2.95
N VAL A 102 -8.23 -22.59 -2.01
CA VAL A 102 -9.21 -22.83 -0.95
C VAL A 102 -10.46 -22.05 -1.27
N ARG A 103 -11.60 -22.73 -1.30
CA ARG A 103 -12.91 -22.09 -1.47
C ARG A 103 -13.29 -21.38 -0.18
N LEU A 104 -13.50 -20.09 -0.27
CA LEU A 104 -14.10 -19.27 0.77
C LEU A 104 -15.56 -18.98 0.43
N GLU A 105 -16.42 -19.03 1.44
CA GLU A 105 -17.87 -18.88 1.31
C GLU A 105 -18.34 -17.44 1.54
N THR A 106 -19.52 -17.12 1.01
CA THR A 106 -20.17 -15.83 1.25
C THR A 106 -20.32 -15.56 2.75
N GLY A 107 -20.05 -14.33 3.17
CA GLY A 107 -20.15 -13.91 4.56
C GLY A 107 -18.92 -14.24 5.41
N GLN A 108 -18.00 -15.08 4.94
CA GLN A 108 -16.73 -15.31 5.61
C GLN A 108 -15.89 -14.03 5.65
N THR A 109 -15.06 -13.92 6.68
CA THR A 109 -14.14 -12.80 6.87
C THR A 109 -12.71 -13.29 6.71
N VAL A 110 -11.92 -12.52 5.97
CA VAL A 110 -10.48 -12.68 5.84
C VAL A 110 -9.80 -11.53 6.58
N GLU A 111 -9.01 -11.87 7.59
CA GLU A 111 -8.15 -10.94 8.34
C GLU A 111 -6.73 -11.03 7.81
N ILE A 112 -6.16 -9.87 7.45
CA ILE A 112 -4.83 -9.78 6.86
C ILE A 112 -4.00 -8.76 7.60
N ASP A 113 -2.87 -9.20 8.14
CA ASP A 113 -1.79 -8.35 8.61
C ASP A 113 -0.54 -8.67 7.81
N ALA A 114 -0.03 -7.68 7.07
CA ALA A 114 1.02 -7.89 6.10
C ALA A 114 2.02 -6.74 6.08
N THR A 115 3.28 -7.08 5.82
CA THR A 115 4.34 -6.09 5.63
C THR A 115 4.61 -5.94 4.14
N ASP A 116 4.41 -4.74 3.61
CA ASP A 116 4.88 -4.37 2.27
C ASP A 116 6.29 -3.76 2.33
N THR A 117 6.87 -3.51 1.16
CA THR A 117 8.22 -2.95 1.05
C THR A 117 8.33 -1.54 1.66
N THR A 118 7.24 -0.75 1.68
CA THR A 118 7.26 0.59 2.29
C THR A 118 7.32 0.53 3.81
N ARG A 119 6.54 -0.37 4.43
CA ARG A 119 6.62 -0.69 5.86
C ARG A 119 8.00 -1.22 6.22
N TYR A 120 8.52 -2.17 5.44
CA TYR A 120 9.87 -2.70 5.65
C TYR A 120 10.95 -1.60 5.58
N ASN A 121 10.86 -0.70 4.60
CA ASN A 121 11.78 0.43 4.47
C ASN A 121 11.70 1.40 5.66
N ARG A 122 10.49 1.68 6.16
CA ARG A 122 10.27 2.49 7.36
C ARG A 122 10.90 1.82 8.59
N ASP A 123 10.70 0.52 8.76
CA ASP A 123 11.20 -0.24 9.91
C ASP A 123 12.74 -0.34 9.88
N LEU A 124 13.34 -0.51 8.69
CA LEU A 124 14.78 -0.35 8.49
C LEU A 124 15.24 1.07 8.82
N GLY A 125 14.48 2.10 8.42
CA GLY A 125 14.75 3.48 8.76
C GLY A 125 14.80 3.70 10.28
N LEU A 126 13.84 3.12 11.02
CA LEU A 126 13.78 3.17 12.48
C LEU A 126 14.98 2.47 13.14
N ALA A 127 15.38 1.31 12.60
CA ALA A 127 16.55 0.56 13.05
C ALA A 127 17.85 1.36 12.86
N LEU A 128 18.03 1.93 11.67
CA LEU A 128 19.32 2.48 11.21
C LEU A 128 19.47 3.99 11.46
N ARG A 129 18.40 4.70 11.85
CA ARG A 129 18.41 6.16 12.07
C ARG A 129 17.80 6.51 13.44
N PRO A 130 18.49 7.34 14.26
CA PRO A 130 19.86 7.83 14.08
C PRO A 130 20.88 6.67 14.08
N VAL A 131 22.14 6.94 13.73
CA VAL A 131 23.21 5.93 13.80
C VAL A 131 23.33 5.42 15.23
N ARG A 132 23.27 4.10 15.42
CA ARG A 132 23.29 3.45 16.74
C ARG A 132 24.57 2.63 16.90
N PHE A 133 25.39 2.97 17.90
CA PHE A 133 26.69 2.31 18.11
C PHE A 133 26.55 0.87 18.62
N GLY A 134 25.47 0.56 19.34
CA GLY A 134 25.19 -0.79 19.83
C GLY A 134 24.65 -1.76 18.76
N LEU A 135 24.19 -1.25 17.61
CA LEU A 135 23.58 -2.07 16.58
C LEU A 135 24.63 -2.86 15.78
N ALA A 136 24.68 -4.18 15.99
CA ALA A 136 25.58 -5.07 15.25
C ALA A 136 25.04 -5.54 13.90
N GLY A 137 23.77 -5.26 13.59
CA GLY A 137 23.13 -5.61 12.34
C GLY A 137 21.64 -5.90 12.49
N TRP A 138 21.00 -6.17 11.36
CA TRP A 138 19.59 -6.50 11.27
C TRP A 138 19.41 -7.78 10.45
N ASP A 139 18.35 -8.51 10.74
CA ASP A 139 17.93 -9.73 10.06
C ASP A 139 16.47 -9.58 9.64
N THR A 140 16.14 -10.04 8.44
CA THR A 140 14.74 -10.19 8.01
C THR A 140 14.23 -11.54 8.50
N VAL A 141 13.13 -11.56 9.25
CA VAL A 141 12.50 -12.79 9.75
C VAL A 141 11.23 -13.09 8.97
N GLY A 142 11.17 -14.31 8.44
CA GLY A 142 10.22 -14.69 7.40
C GLY A 142 10.86 -14.58 6.00
N ALA A 143 10.30 -15.31 5.05
CA ALA A 143 10.77 -15.30 3.67
C ALA A 143 9.65 -14.78 2.75
N PRO A 144 9.89 -13.71 1.97
CA PRO A 144 8.93 -13.26 0.97
C PRO A 144 8.64 -14.39 -0.02
N ARG A 145 7.36 -14.64 -0.29
CA ARG A 145 6.95 -15.61 -1.32
C ARG A 145 7.00 -14.95 -2.70
N ARG A 146 7.22 -15.75 -3.73
CA ARG A 146 7.04 -15.27 -5.12
C ARG A 146 5.57 -14.89 -5.34
N SER A 147 5.33 -13.92 -6.22
CA SER A 147 3.96 -13.58 -6.63
C SER A 147 3.21 -14.80 -7.21
N PRO A 148 1.90 -14.96 -6.93
CA PRO A 148 1.04 -14.09 -6.12
C PRO A 148 1.33 -14.21 -4.61
N ALA A 149 1.50 -13.05 -3.96
CA ALA A 149 1.84 -12.94 -2.54
C ALA A 149 0.96 -11.88 -1.84
N ILE A 150 0.76 -12.07 -0.54
CA ILE A 150 0.13 -11.10 0.35
C ILE A 150 1.26 -10.32 1.04
N GLY A 151 1.22 -8.99 0.97
CA GLY A 151 2.33 -8.14 1.42
C GLY A 151 3.47 -8.09 0.39
N MET A 152 4.70 -8.06 0.89
CA MET A 152 5.91 -8.00 0.07
C MET A 152 6.18 -9.34 -0.62
N SER A 153 6.23 -9.34 -1.96
CA SER A 153 6.69 -10.49 -2.73
C SER A 153 8.22 -10.57 -2.77
N PHE A 154 8.75 -11.73 -3.17
CA PHE A 154 10.16 -11.93 -3.42
C PHE A 154 10.70 -10.96 -4.48
N GLU A 155 9.93 -10.73 -5.55
CA GLU A 155 10.27 -9.81 -6.62
C GLU A 155 10.38 -8.36 -6.10
N ALA A 156 9.43 -7.93 -5.26
CA ALA A 156 9.46 -6.61 -4.64
C ALA A 156 10.63 -6.46 -3.65
N PHE A 157 10.94 -7.53 -2.91
CA PHE A 157 12.08 -7.53 -1.98
C PHE A 157 13.42 -7.42 -2.70
N VAL A 158 13.62 -8.18 -3.79
CA VAL A 158 14.84 -8.10 -4.61
C VAL A 158 14.96 -6.73 -5.28
N ASP A 159 13.87 -6.20 -5.86
CA ASP A 159 13.87 -4.87 -6.48
C ASP A 159 14.29 -3.78 -5.48
N TYR A 160 13.78 -3.85 -4.25
CA TYR A 160 14.17 -2.96 -3.16
C TYR A 160 15.65 -3.09 -2.78
N LEU A 161 16.16 -4.31 -2.61
CA LEU A 161 17.56 -4.54 -2.26
C LEU A 161 18.54 -4.11 -3.37
N GLN A 162 18.08 -4.03 -4.62
CA GLN A 162 18.83 -3.46 -5.74
C GLN A 162 18.89 -1.92 -5.72
N GLY A 163 18.24 -1.28 -4.75
CA GLY A 163 18.25 0.18 -4.57
C GLY A 163 17.11 0.92 -5.26
N ASN A 164 16.10 0.21 -5.76
CA ASN A 164 14.90 0.85 -6.31
C ASN A 164 13.98 1.38 -5.20
N ALA A 165 13.00 2.21 -5.59
CA ALA A 165 12.02 2.77 -4.66
C ALA A 165 11.21 1.67 -3.95
N SER A 166 10.82 1.90 -2.69
CA SER A 166 10.09 0.93 -1.86
C SER A 166 8.60 0.82 -2.17
N GLY A 167 8.07 1.64 -3.07
CA GLY A 167 6.64 1.76 -3.36
C GLY A 167 6.28 1.53 -4.82
N PRO A 168 4.97 1.47 -5.14
CA PRO A 168 4.50 1.34 -6.51
C PRO A 168 5.00 2.52 -7.35
N ARG A 169 5.07 2.33 -8.68
CA ARG A 169 5.49 3.38 -9.62
C ARG A 169 4.39 3.70 -10.64
N PRO A 170 3.24 4.22 -10.21
CA PRO A 170 2.10 4.40 -11.08
C PRO A 170 2.40 5.37 -12.22
N ARG A 171 1.77 5.12 -13.37
CA ARG A 171 1.65 6.07 -14.46
C ARG A 171 0.23 6.05 -14.99
N VAL A 172 -0.23 7.20 -15.44
CA VAL A 172 -1.57 7.32 -16.05
C VAL A 172 -1.41 7.54 -17.54
N ASP A 173 -1.90 6.60 -18.32
CA ASP A 173 -2.07 6.73 -19.75
C ASP A 173 -3.45 7.34 -20.03
N ALA A 174 -3.47 8.47 -20.73
CA ALA A 174 -4.69 9.22 -20.98
C ALA A 174 -4.77 9.62 -22.44
N ILE A 175 -5.87 9.24 -23.08
CA ILE A 175 -6.09 9.44 -24.52
C ILE A 175 -7.46 10.07 -24.77
N TRP A 176 -7.53 10.98 -25.73
CA TRP A 176 -8.80 11.49 -26.23
C TRP A 176 -9.47 10.40 -27.07
N ALA A 177 -10.52 9.78 -26.53
CA ALA A 177 -11.31 8.77 -27.25
C ALA A 177 -12.30 9.42 -28.23
N SER A 178 -12.69 10.67 -27.98
CA SER A 178 -13.53 11.49 -28.85
C SER A 178 -13.21 12.97 -28.64
N SER A 179 -13.93 13.87 -29.31
CA SER A 179 -13.81 15.30 -29.05
C SER A 179 -14.20 15.70 -27.62
N GLY A 180 -15.02 14.91 -26.91
CA GLY A 180 -15.51 15.26 -25.58
C GLY A 180 -15.14 14.28 -24.48
N THR A 181 -14.42 13.19 -24.80
CA THR A 181 -14.19 12.10 -23.84
C THR A 181 -12.71 11.76 -23.75
N ILE A 182 -12.18 11.77 -22.52
CA ILE A 182 -10.85 11.27 -22.20
C ILE A 182 -10.97 9.88 -21.57
N ARG A 183 -10.20 8.92 -22.06
CA ARG A 183 -10.07 7.58 -21.49
C ARG A 183 -8.79 7.51 -20.69
N LEU A 184 -8.86 6.85 -19.54
CA LEU A 184 -7.80 6.75 -18.54
C LEU A 184 -7.45 5.29 -18.30
N THR A 185 -6.16 5.03 -18.22
CA THR A 185 -5.59 3.77 -17.76
C THR A 185 -4.55 4.08 -16.68
N LEU A 186 -4.71 3.50 -15.49
CA LEU A 186 -3.71 3.55 -14.42
C LEU A 186 -2.87 2.27 -14.47
N VAL A 187 -1.56 2.42 -14.67
CA VAL A 187 -0.63 1.30 -14.79
C VAL A 187 0.37 1.34 -13.63
N ASN A 188 0.58 0.22 -12.96
CA ASN A 188 1.71 0.02 -12.05
C ASN A 188 2.67 -1.02 -12.62
N PRO A 189 3.75 -0.60 -13.32
CA PRO A 189 4.72 -1.52 -13.90
C PRO A 189 5.68 -2.13 -12.86
N SER A 190 5.65 -1.66 -11.61
CA SER A 190 6.59 -2.10 -10.57
C SER A 190 6.11 -3.38 -9.87
N PRO A 191 7.00 -4.11 -9.18
CA PRO A 191 6.62 -5.27 -8.37
C PRO A 191 5.98 -4.88 -7.02
N HIS A 192 5.94 -3.60 -6.66
CA HIS A 192 5.38 -3.12 -5.39
C HIS A 192 3.89 -2.84 -5.54
N ALA A 193 3.14 -3.02 -4.45
CA ALA A 193 1.73 -2.69 -4.39
C ALA A 193 1.47 -1.40 -3.60
N SER A 194 0.32 -0.77 -3.84
CA SER A 194 -0.22 0.22 -2.91
C SER A 194 -0.80 -0.46 -1.66
N LEU A 195 -1.05 0.33 -0.62
CA LEU A 195 -1.94 -0.08 0.46
C LEU A 195 -3.38 -0.18 -0.06
N VAL A 196 -4.17 -1.02 0.61
CA VAL A 196 -5.61 -1.07 0.43
C VAL A 196 -6.22 0.20 1.01
N ALA A 197 -6.91 0.97 0.18
CA ALA A 197 -7.53 2.22 0.60
C ALA A 197 -8.77 2.52 -0.24
N THR A 198 -9.86 2.93 0.41
CA THR A 198 -11.11 3.26 -0.28
C THR A 198 -10.97 4.45 -1.22
N THR A 199 -10.20 5.47 -0.81
CA THR A 199 -10.00 6.71 -1.57
C THR A 199 -8.53 7.11 -1.76
N GLY A 200 -7.60 6.39 -1.13
CA GLY A 200 -6.17 6.72 -1.12
C GLY A 200 -5.45 6.40 -2.44
N ASN A 201 -6.03 5.54 -3.30
CA ASN A 201 -5.50 5.25 -4.62
C ASN A 201 -6.45 5.80 -5.68
N PHE A 202 -5.99 6.79 -6.46
CA PHE A 202 -6.85 7.53 -7.37
C PHE A 202 -6.16 8.00 -8.64
N VAL A 203 -6.97 8.28 -9.66
CA VAL A 203 -6.64 9.14 -10.79
C VAL A 203 -7.57 10.35 -10.75
N GLU A 204 -7.00 11.54 -10.72
CA GLU A 204 -7.71 12.82 -10.71
C GLU A 204 -7.58 13.47 -12.08
N VAL A 205 -8.70 13.92 -12.62
CA VAL A 205 -8.79 14.67 -13.88
C VAL A 205 -9.33 16.05 -13.54
N VAL A 206 -8.51 17.09 -13.71
CA VAL A 206 -8.84 18.49 -13.44
C VAL A 206 -9.07 19.23 -14.76
N PHE A 207 -10.18 19.95 -14.85
CA PHE A 207 -10.71 20.56 -16.06
C PHE A 207 -11.19 22.00 -15.77
N PRO A 208 -10.33 23.03 -15.93
CA PRO A 208 -10.55 24.37 -15.36
C PRO A 208 -11.64 25.24 -16.00
N ALA A 209 -12.35 24.77 -17.04
CA ALA A 209 -13.29 25.61 -17.80
C ALA A 209 -14.47 24.84 -18.44
N THR A 210 -14.82 23.66 -17.91
CA THR A 210 -15.95 22.86 -18.38
C THR A 210 -16.54 22.06 -17.24
N VAL A 211 -17.58 21.29 -17.51
CA VAL A 211 -18.21 20.38 -16.54
C VAL A 211 -18.14 18.96 -17.09
N ALA A 212 -17.86 17.99 -16.22
CA ALA A 212 -17.98 16.59 -16.55
C ALA A 212 -19.48 16.23 -16.72
N ARG A 213 -19.82 15.75 -17.91
CA ARG A 213 -21.16 15.28 -18.28
C ARG A 213 -21.44 13.89 -17.72
N ASP A 214 -20.48 12.99 -17.87
CA ASP A 214 -20.63 11.58 -17.53
C ASP A 214 -19.28 10.95 -17.17
N ILE A 215 -19.32 9.90 -16.36
CA ILE A 215 -18.16 9.12 -15.92
C ILE A 215 -18.44 7.64 -16.18
N THR A 216 -17.56 7.01 -16.95
CA THR A 216 -17.51 5.54 -17.05
C THR A 216 -16.44 5.04 -16.09
N LEU A 217 -16.81 4.15 -15.17
CA LEU A 217 -15.87 3.63 -14.18
C LEU A 217 -14.88 2.62 -14.76
N GLY A 218 -15.29 1.79 -15.73
CA GLY A 218 -14.45 0.66 -16.16
C GLY A 218 -14.10 -0.25 -14.98
N GLN A 219 -12.80 -0.47 -14.75
CA GLN A 219 -12.28 -1.27 -13.64
C GLN A 219 -12.07 -0.46 -12.34
N PHE A 220 -12.30 0.84 -12.34
CA PHE A 220 -12.21 1.66 -11.13
C PHE A 220 -13.34 1.30 -10.16
N SER A 221 -13.05 1.34 -8.86
CA SER A 221 -13.97 0.96 -7.79
C SER A 221 -15.04 2.02 -7.49
N GLY A 222 -14.80 3.27 -7.90
CA GLY A 222 -15.75 4.36 -7.72
C GLY A 222 -15.23 5.68 -8.29
N ALA A 223 -16.06 6.72 -8.23
CA ALA A 223 -15.67 8.07 -8.61
C ALA A 223 -16.35 9.15 -7.76
N GLU A 224 -15.68 10.29 -7.65
CA GLU A 224 -16.20 11.48 -6.98
C GLU A 224 -15.95 12.73 -7.80
N TYR A 225 -16.95 13.61 -7.78
CA TYR A 225 -16.84 14.97 -8.26
C TYR A 225 -16.27 15.86 -7.16
N GLY A 226 -15.37 16.76 -7.54
CA GLY A 226 -14.74 17.66 -6.59
C GLY A 226 -14.23 18.94 -7.20
N ARG A 227 -13.79 19.81 -6.30
CA ARG A 227 -13.04 21.01 -6.61
C ARG A 227 -11.61 20.83 -6.13
N VAL A 228 -10.66 21.09 -7.01
CA VAL A 228 -9.24 21.20 -6.71
C VAL A 228 -8.91 22.66 -6.53
N ASP A 229 -8.44 23.01 -5.32
CA ASP A 229 -8.02 24.36 -4.97
C ASP A 229 -6.56 24.61 -5.42
N ALA A 230 -6.09 25.86 -5.32
CA ALA A 230 -4.77 26.25 -5.84
C ALA A 230 -3.59 25.54 -5.17
N ASP A 231 -3.78 25.03 -3.95
CA ASP A 231 -2.82 24.20 -3.21
C ASP A 231 -2.85 22.72 -3.64
N GLY A 232 -3.73 22.36 -4.58
CA GLY A 232 -3.92 21.01 -5.07
C GLY A 232 -4.76 20.13 -4.14
N SER A 233 -5.37 20.68 -3.10
CA SER A 233 -6.30 19.97 -2.22
C SER A 233 -7.62 19.70 -2.94
N PHE A 234 -8.22 18.55 -2.67
CA PHE A 234 -9.48 18.14 -3.28
C PHE A 234 -10.59 18.15 -2.25
N ARG A 235 -11.70 18.77 -2.62
CA ARG A 235 -12.93 18.81 -1.82
C ARG A 235 -14.11 18.32 -2.64
N ARG A 236 -14.88 17.38 -2.09
CA ARG A 236 -16.11 16.89 -2.72
C ARG A 236 -17.10 18.04 -2.88
N VAL A 237 -17.69 18.15 -4.07
CA VAL A 237 -18.77 19.11 -4.40
C VAL A 237 -19.77 18.45 -5.34
N PRO A 238 -21.00 18.98 -5.48
CA PRO A 238 -21.95 18.50 -6.48
C PRO A 238 -21.36 18.56 -7.91
N PRO A 239 -21.82 17.71 -8.85
CA PRO A 239 -21.24 17.63 -10.20
C PRO A 239 -21.19 18.95 -10.96
N HIS A 240 -22.16 19.83 -10.77
CA HIS A 240 -22.24 21.13 -11.47
C HIS A 240 -21.21 22.16 -10.97
N ASP A 241 -20.69 21.97 -9.75
CA ASP A 241 -19.68 22.85 -9.12
C ASP A 241 -18.25 22.30 -9.25
N ALA A 242 -18.11 21.11 -9.82
CA ALA A 242 -16.85 20.38 -9.89
C ALA A 242 -15.95 20.93 -11.01
N ASN A 243 -14.66 21.10 -10.69
CA ASN A 243 -13.61 21.31 -11.68
C ASN A 243 -12.69 20.08 -11.79
N ALA A 244 -13.00 19.01 -11.07
CA ALA A 244 -12.24 17.79 -11.08
C ALA A 244 -13.12 16.54 -10.85
N VAL A 245 -12.65 15.41 -11.35
CA VAL A 245 -13.19 14.09 -11.07
C VAL A 245 -12.06 13.19 -10.59
N ARG A 246 -12.27 12.49 -9.48
CA ARG A 246 -11.39 11.41 -9.03
C ARG A 246 -12.03 10.06 -9.30
N LEU A 247 -11.31 9.17 -9.97
CA LEU A 247 -11.64 7.75 -10.06
C LEU A 247 -10.74 6.98 -9.09
N TYR A 248 -11.32 6.14 -8.25
CA TYR A 248 -10.62 5.42 -7.19
C TYR A 248 -10.43 3.96 -7.54
N THR A 249 -9.34 3.37 -7.07
CA THR A 249 -9.18 1.92 -6.99
C THR A 249 -8.88 1.53 -5.55
N THR A 250 -9.48 0.44 -5.07
CA THR A 250 -9.25 -0.01 -3.70
C THR A 250 -7.80 -0.46 -3.49
N TYR A 251 -7.16 -1.00 -4.52
CA TYR A 251 -5.80 -1.53 -4.47
C TYR A 251 -5.14 -1.46 -5.84
N LEU A 252 -3.85 -1.12 -5.87
CA LEU A 252 -3.03 -1.14 -7.08
C LEU A 252 -1.91 -2.15 -6.88
N GLY A 253 -2.14 -3.38 -7.34
CA GLY A 253 -1.20 -4.48 -7.19
C GLY A 253 0.05 -4.40 -8.09
N PRO A 254 0.99 -5.34 -7.92
CA PRO A 254 2.17 -5.47 -8.78
C PRO A 254 1.77 -5.73 -10.24
N GLY A 255 2.36 -5.00 -11.18
CA GLY A 255 2.05 -5.17 -12.61
C GLY A 255 0.61 -4.81 -13.01
N ALA A 256 -0.18 -4.19 -12.11
CA ALA A 256 -1.60 -3.97 -12.34
C ALA A 256 -1.87 -2.93 -13.44
N GLU A 257 -2.94 -3.18 -14.19
CA GLU A 257 -3.49 -2.24 -15.17
C GLU A 257 -4.98 -2.05 -14.88
N VAL A 258 -5.38 -0.83 -14.50
CA VAL A 258 -6.78 -0.46 -14.25
C VAL A 258 -7.25 0.36 -15.44
N THR A 259 -8.14 -0.24 -16.25
CA THR A 259 -8.56 0.26 -17.55
C THR A 259 -10.03 0.66 -17.59
N GLY A 260 -10.45 1.28 -18.70
CA GLY A 260 -11.85 1.53 -19.01
C GLY A 260 -12.47 2.74 -18.32
N GLY A 261 -11.72 3.42 -17.44
CA GLY A 261 -12.13 4.69 -16.87
C GLY A 261 -12.24 5.76 -17.95
N ALA A 262 -13.33 6.53 -17.97
CA ALA A 262 -13.49 7.62 -18.90
C ALA A 262 -14.27 8.79 -18.28
N VAL A 263 -13.88 10.01 -18.65
CA VAL A 263 -14.59 11.24 -18.28
C VAL A 263 -15.04 11.93 -19.56
N SER A 264 -16.35 12.13 -19.69
CA SER A 264 -16.95 12.88 -20.79
C SER A 264 -17.32 14.27 -20.32
N PHE A 265 -17.06 15.28 -21.15
CA PHE A 265 -17.30 16.69 -20.84
C PHE A 265 -18.48 17.24 -21.64
N VAL A 266 -19.18 18.24 -21.09
CA VAL A 266 -20.23 18.97 -21.81
C VAL A 266 -19.65 19.74 -22.99
N SER A 267 -18.51 20.39 -22.77
CA SER A 267 -17.72 21.03 -23.80
C SER A 267 -16.26 20.56 -23.71
N ARG A 268 -15.59 20.39 -24.85
CA ARG A 268 -14.21 19.93 -24.88
C ARG A 268 -13.29 20.92 -24.14
N PRO A 269 -12.61 20.52 -23.06
CA PRO A 269 -11.66 21.39 -22.40
C PRO A 269 -10.42 21.60 -23.30
N ARG A 270 -9.81 22.78 -23.21
CA ARG A 270 -8.58 23.12 -23.94
C ARG A 270 -7.39 22.32 -23.43
N GLU A 271 -7.34 22.12 -22.13
CA GLU A 271 -6.33 21.37 -21.41
C GLU A 271 -6.99 20.60 -20.26
N VAL A 272 -6.38 19.49 -19.89
CA VAL A 272 -6.79 18.70 -18.74
C VAL A 272 -5.53 18.35 -17.97
N TYR A 273 -5.55 18.56 -16.65
CA TYR A 273 -4.47 18.13 -15.79
C TYR A 273 -4.83 16.79 -15.17
N ILE A 274 -3.90 15.84 -15.27
CA ILE A 274 -4.12 14.47 -14.79
C ILE A 274 -3.13 14.21 -13.68
N ARG A 275 -3.64 13.81 -12.52
CA ARG A 275 -2.83 13.38 -11.38
C ARG A 275 -3.21 11.98 -11.00
N TRP A 276 -2.33 11.35 -10.27
CA TRP A 276 -2.61 10.13 -9.54
C TRP A 276 -2.08 10.28 -8.13
N GLY A 277 -2.69 9.53 -7.22
CA GLY A 277 -2.21 9.35 -5.86
C GLY A 277 -2.30 7.88 -5.50
N VAL A 278 -1.36 7.40 -4.70
CA VAL A 278 -1.38 6.06 -4.11
C VAL A 278 -1.00 6.14 -2.65
N ARG A 279 -1.73 5.39 -1.82
CA ARG A 279 -1.43 5.23 -0.40
C ARG A 279 -0.37 4.15 -0.25
N LEU A 280 0.67 4.43 0.51
CA LEU A 280 1.72 3.49 0.87
C LEU A 280 1.40 2.80 2.21
N GLY A 281 2.00 1.64 2.46
CA GLY A 281 1.79 0.89 3.70
C GLY A 281 2.36 1.56 4.94
N ASP A 282 3.31 2.49 4.80
CA ASP A 282 3.79 3.36 5.88
C ASP A 282 2.82 4.52 6.22
N GLY A 283 1.73 4.65 5.46
CA GLY A 283 0.69 5.65 5.65
C GLY A 283 0.87 6.92 4.81
N LEU A 284 2.01 7.08 4.12
CA LEU A 284 2.26 8.23 3.26
C LEU A 284 1.48 8.14 1.94
N ASP A 285 1.17 9.29 1.35
CA ASP A 285 0.66 9.39 -0.01
C ASP A 285 1.79 9.77 -0.96
N VAL A 286 1.91 9.04 -2.07
CA VAL A 286 2.75 9.45 -3.21
C VAL A 286 1.83 9.95 -4.31
N VAL A 287 2.14 11.13 -4.83
CA VAL A 287 1.37 11.75 -5.91
C VAL A 287 2.28 12.04 -7.10
N GLY A 288 1.72 11.92 -8.30
CA GLY A 288 2.36 12.33 -9.53
C GLY A 288 1.32 12.87 -10.51
N GLY A 289 1.77 13.54 -11.56
CA GLY A 289 0.84 14.09 -12.53
C GLY A 289 1.50 14.66 -13.77
N ARG A 290 0.67 14.93 -14.78
CA ARG A 290 1.06 15.55 -16.04
C ARG A 290 -0.10 16.34 -16.64
N THR A 291 0.24 17.36 -17.40
CA THR A 291 -0.74 18.06 -18.25
C THR A 291 -0.92 17.30 -19.56
N VAL A 292 -2.18 17.10 -19.96
CA VAL A 292 -2.54 16.57 -21.27
C VAL A 292 -3.15 17.70 -22.08
N THR A 293 -2.37 18.20 -23.03
CA THR A 293 -2.83 19.19 -23.99
C THR A 293 -3.53 18.52 -25.15
N ARG A 294 -4.41 19.28 -25.79
CA ARG A 294 -5.02 18.89 -27.05
C ARG A 294 -3.90 18.62 -28.10
N PRO A 295 -4.01 17.57 -28.93
CA PRO A 295 -3.23 17.47 -30.16
C PRO A 295 -3.64 18.54 -31.18
#